data_AF-A0A7W3DAA2-F1
#
_entry.id   AF-A0A7W3DAA2-F1
#
_cell.length_a   1.000
_cell.length_b   1.000
_cell.length_c   1.000
_cell.angle_alpha   90.00
_cell.angle_beta   90.00
_cell.angle_gamma   90.00
#
_symmetry.space_group_name_H-M   'P 1'
#
loop_
_entity.id
_entity.type
_entity.pdbx_description
1 polymer ?
#
loop_
_entity_poly.entity_id
_entity_poly.type
_entity_poly.pdbx_seq_one_letter_code
_entity_poly.pdbx_strand_id
1 'polypeptide(L)'
;MTNKYSLITTPLVTSDEQLRWNIDTSSNQKPLKLTNGRIELYGWLLAEGERAPRIAIKNDYATYSYPFNVKRPDVIAAILQQPEDNHPRLSCGFRINVPFSSKITLGLESDGLITWLTELNFSPA
;
A
#
# COMPACT_ATOMS: atom_id res chain seq x y z
N MET A 1 17.85 10.83 17.36
CA MET A 1 17.87 9.37 17.59
C MET A 1 17.02 8.73 16.50
N THR A 2 17.56 7.80 15.73
CA THR A 2 16.81 7.10 14.67
C THR A 2 16.16 5.88 15.29
N ASN A 3 14.88 5.97 15.64
CA ASN A 3 14.13 4.82 16.14
C ASN A 3 14.01 3.79 15.01
N LYS A 4 14.53 2.59 15.22
CA LYS A 4 14.43 1.48 14.27
C LYS A 4 13.20 0.65 14.62
N TYR A 5 12.41 0.30 13.61
CA TYR A 5 11.25 -0.58 13.76
C TYR A 5 11.38 -1.77 12.81
N SER A 6 10.96 -2.93 13.29
CA SER A 6 10.68 -4.10 12.46
C SER A 6 9.23 -4.05 11.97
N LEU A 7 8.96 -4.62 10.80
CA LEU A 7 7.63 -4.67 10.18
C LEU A 7 7.23 -6.12 9.96
N ILE A 8 6.09 -6.49 10.52
CA ILE A 8 5.41 -7.75 10.27
C ILE A 8 4.13 -7.45 9.48
N THR A 9 3.96 -8.12 8.35
CA THR A 9 2.75 -8.00 7.52
C THR A 9 1.84 -9.21 7.72
N THR A 10 0.59 -8.97 8.10
CA THR A 10 -0.42 -10.02 8.30
C THR A 10 -1.52 -9.86 7.25
N PRO A 11 -1.64 -10.76 6.25
CA PRO A 11 -2.71 -10.66 5.25
C PRO A 11 -4.08 -10.86 5.91
N LEU A 12 -5.04 -10.02 5.53
CA LEU A 12 -6.45 -10.13 5.92
C LEU A 12 -7.30 -10.73 4.79
N VAL A 13 -6.86 -10.52 3.54
CA VAL A 13 -7.42 -11.10 2.33
C VAL A 13 -6.28 -11.78 1.57
N THR A 14 -6.59 -12.83 0.82
CA THR A 14 -5.63 -13.48 -0.08
C THR A 14 -5.53 -12.71 -1.39
N SER A 15 -4.31 -12.48 -1.87
CA SER A 15 -4.13 -11.97 -3.22
C SER A 15 -4.53 -13.04 -4.24
N ASP A 16 -5.30 -12.64 -5.25
CA ASP A 16 -5.79 -13.52 -6.31
C ASP A 16 -5.69 -12.84 -7.68
N GLU A 17 -6.37 -13.37 -8.70
CA GLU A 17 -6.27 -12.82 -10.05
C GLU A 17 -6.87 -11.42 -10.18
N GLN A 18 -7.92 -11.12 -9.41
CA GLN A 18 -8.71 -9.91 -9.46
C GLN A 18 -8.17 -8.83 -8.52
N LEU A 19 -7.50 -9.22 -7.43
CA LEU A 19 -6.98 -8.32 -6.43
C LEU A 19 -5.53 -8.69 -6.05
N ARG A 20 -4.59 -7.86 -6.51
CA ARG A 20 -3.16 -8.04 -6.28
C ARG A 20 -2.57 -6.79 -5.66
N TRP A 21 -1.69 -6.96 -4.68
CA TRP A 21 -1.02 -5.85 -4.05
C TRP A 21 0.35 -6.25 -3.53
N ASN A 22 1.22 -5.25 -3.37
CA ASN A 22 2.46 -5.40 -2.65
C ASN A 22 2.79 -4.13 -1.86
N ILE A 23 3.50 -4.31 -0.76
CA ILE A 23 4.05 -3.21 0.04
C ILE A 23 5.56 -3.25 -0.14
N ASP A 24 6.09 -2.27 -0.86
CA ASP A 24 7.52 -2.20 -1.15
C ASP A 24 8.32 -1.72 0.07
N THR A 25 7.63 -1.20 1.11
CA THR A 25 8.22 -0.86 2.40
C THR A 25 8.72 -2.08 3.17
N SER A 26 8.18 -3.29 2.93
CA SER A 26 8.61 -4.52 3.62
C SER A 26 9.74 -5.26 2.91
N SER A 27 9.95 -5.03 1.61
CA SER A 27 10.96 -5.74 0.80
C SER A 27 12.37 -5.18 0.97
N ASN A 28 12.50 -3.89 1.31
CA ASN A 28 13.79 -3.26 1.61
C ASN A 28 14.03 -3.30 3.11
N GLN A 29 14.87 -4.23 3.58
CA GLN A 29 15.29 -4.47 4.98
C GLN A 29 16.01 -3.29 5.68
N LYS A 30 15.70 -2.05 5.33
CA LYS A 30 16.20 -0.86 6.03
C LYS A 30 15.30 -0.58 7.22
N PRO A 31 15.84 -0.17 8.38
CA PRO A 31 15.01 0.25 9.50
C PRO A 31 14.07 1.36 9.04
N LEU A 32 12.78 1.21 9.34
CA LEU A 32 11.78 2.20 9.00
C LEU A 32 12.12 3.54 9.64
N LYS A 33 12.18 4.57 8.80
CA LYS A 33 12.55 5.92 9.22
C LYS A 33 11.29 6.71 9.55
N LEU A 34 11.13 7.05 10.83
CA LEU A 34 10.15 8.04 11.24
C LEU A 34 10.65 9.45 10.95
N THR A 35 9.84 10.25 10.28
CA THR A 35 10.09 11.68 10.04
C THR A 35 8.92 12.47 10.60
N ASN A 36 9.16 13.27 11.65
CA ASN A 36 8.14 14.09 12.32
C ASN A 36 6.89 13.29 12.74
N GLY A 37 7.08 12.08 13.31
CA GLY A 37 5.97 11.21 13.74
C GLY A 37 5.20 10.54 12.61
N ARG A 38 5.72 10.57 11.37
CA ARG A 38 5.10 9.97 10.19
C ARG A 38 5.99 8.90 9.58
N ILE A 39 5.34 7.96 8.91
CA ILE A 39 5.96 6.89 8.14
C ILE A 39 5.56 7.04 6.67
N GLU A 40 6.53 6.81 5.79
CA GLU A 40 6.28 6.70 4.35
C GLU A 40 5.89 5.26 4.02
N LEU A 41 4.73 5.08 3.41
CA LEU A 41 4.27 3.80 2.88
C LEU A 41 4.24 3.88 1.36
N TYR A 42 4.83 2.88 0.71
CA TYR A 42 4.84 2.80 -0.74
C TYR A 42 4.68 1.36 -1.22
N GLY A 43 4.07 1.21 -2.39
CA GLY A 43 3.67 -0.07 -2.92
C GLY A 43 2.81 0.08 -4.16
N TRP A 44 2.07 -0.97 -4.49
CA TRP A 44 1.14 -0.99 -5.60
C TRP A 44 -0.07 -1.86 -5.29
N LEU A 45 -1.19 -1.57 -5.96
CA LEU A 45 -2.44 -2.30 -5.84
C LEU A 45 -3.13 -2.31 -7.20
N LEU A 46 -3.41 -3.52 -7.70
CA LEU A 46 -4.18 -3.78 -8.90
C LEU A 46 -5.50 -4.42 -8.48
N ALA A 47 -6.60 -3.74 -8.80
CA ALA A 47 -7.95 -4.25 -8.62
C ALA A 47 -8.66 -4.28 -9.97
N GLU A 48 -9.17 -5.44 -10.35
CA GLU A 48 -9.92 -5.63 -11.58
C GLU A 48 -11.38 -5.21 -11.42
N GLY A 49 -11.94 -4.54 -12.42
CA GLY A 49 -13.33 -4.08 -12.41
C GLY A 49 -13.61 -2.82 -11.58
N GLU A 50 -12.72 -2.45 -10.66
CA GLU A 50 -12.93 -1.31 -9.76
C GLU A 50 -12.77 0.05 -10.46
N ARG A 51 -13.73 0.95 -10.21
CA ARG A 51 -13.71 2.30 -10.77
C ARG A 51 -13.01 3.25 -9.80
N ALA A 52 -11.99 3.95 -10.30
CA ALA A 52 -11.21 4.93 -9.54
C ALA A 52 -10.75 4.43 -8.14
N PRO A 53 -10.08 3.26 -8.07
CA PRO A 53 -9.69 2.69 -6.79
C PRO A 53 -8.72 3.60 -6.04
N ARG A 54 -8.80 3.57 -4.70
CA ARG A 54 -7.96 4.35 -3.80
C ARG A 54 -7.35 3.45 -2.74
N ILE A 55 -6.20 3.85 -2.20
CA ILE A 55 -5.59 3.16 -1.06
C ILE A 55 -6.19 3.71 0.24
N ALA A 56 -6.88 2.84 0.97
CA ALA A 56 -7.38 3.13 2.31
C ALA A 56 -6.31 2.80 3.36
N ILE A 57 -6.12 3.69 4.31
CA ILE A 57 -5.21 3.52 5.44
C ILE A 57 -5.98 3.74 6.73
N LYS A 58 -6.02 2.73 7.58
CA LYS A 58 -6.56 2.83 8.94
C LYS A 58 -5.42 2.78 9.95
N ASN A 59 -5.41 3.74 10.86
CA ASN A 59 -4.60 3.73 12.06
C ASN A 59 -5.48 4.01 13.29
N ASP A 60 -4.86 4.15 14.45
CA ASP A 60 -5.54 4.37 15.74
C ASP A 60 -6.37 5.67 15.78
N TYR A 61 -6.08 6.61 14.89
CA TYR A 61 -6.67 7.94 14.89
C TYR A 61 -7.83 8.08 13.90
N ALA A 62 -7.66 7.55 12.68
CA ALA A 62 -8.63 7.71 11.61
C ALA A 62 -8.42 6.71 10.46
N THR A 63 -9.40 6.72 9.55
CA THR A 63 -9.28 6.13 8.22
C THR A 63 -9.10 7.22 7.18
N TYR A 64 -8.09 7.07 6.34
CA TYR A 64 -7.76 7.99 5.26
C TYR A 64 -7.84 7.25 3.93
N SER A 65 -8.19 7.96 2.87
CA SER A 65 -8.16 7.42 1.51
C SER A 65 -7.32 8.30 0.60
N TYR A 66 -6.39 7.67 -0.14
CA TYR A 66 -5.47 8.36 -1.04
C TYR A 66 -5.61 7.85 -2.47
N PRO A 67 -5.57 8.74 -3.48
CA PRO A 67 -5.46 8.30 -4.86
C PRO A 67 -4.10 7.63 -5.09
N PHE A 68 -4.04 6.71 -6.05
CA PHE A 68 -2.76 6.25 -6.58
C PHE A 68 -2.04 7.41 -7.28
N ASN A 69 -0.76 7.57 -6.97
CA ASN A 69 0.04 8.73 -7.37
C ASN A 69 1.40 8.35 -7.98
N VAL A 70 1.67 7.05 -8.15
CA VAL A 70 2.93 6.54 -8.71
C VAL A 70 2.63 5.68 -9.94
N LYS A 71 3.33 5.96 -11.04
CA LYS A 71 3.31 5.11 -12.23
C LYS A 71 4.16 3.87 -12.01
N ARG A 72 3.66 2.70 -12.38
CA ARG A 72 4.30 1.39 -12.18
C ARG A 72 4.32 0.55 -13.47
N PRO A 73 5.05 0.99 -14.51
CA PRO A 73 5.18 0.20 -15.74
C PRO A 73 5.78 -1.19 -15.45
N ASP A 74 6.69 -1.27 -14.48
CA ASP A 74 7.27 -2.52 -13.98
C ASP A 74 6.21 -3.53 -13.50
N VAL A 75 5.18 -3.04 -12.82
CA VAL A 75 4.08 -3.88 -12.34
C VAL A 75 3.16 -4.29 -13.50
N ILE A 76 2.91 -3.40 -14.46
CA ILE A 76 2.09 -3.75 -15.64
C ILE A 76 2.77 -4.85 -16.45
N ALA A 77 4.05 -4.70 -16.76
CA ALA A 77 4.81 -5.68 -17.52
C ALA A 77 4.96 -7.01 -16.77
N ALA A 78 5.28 -6.97 -15.47
CA ALA A 78 5.57 -8.20 -14.72
C ALA A 78 4.32 -8.94 -14.22
N ILE A 79 3.28 -8.21 -13.80
CA ILE A 79 2.11 -8.79 -13.14
C ILE A 79 0.94 -8.97 -14.11
N LEU A 80 0.66 -7.96 -14.95
CA LEU A 80 -0.41 -8.06 -15.94
C LEU A 80 0.06 -8.68 -17.26
N GLN A 81 1.38 -8.73 -17.51
CA GLN A 81 1.96 -9.21 -18.77
C GLN A 81 1.38 -8.49 -20.00
N GLN A 82 1.08 -7.20 -19.83
CA GLN A 82 0.47 -6.33 -20.83
C GLN A 82 1.45 -5.19 -21.20
N PRO A 83 1.28 -4.57 -22.39
CA PRO A 83 2.02 -3.38 -22.75
C PRO A 83 1.80 -2.25 -21.73
N GLU A 84 2.88 -1.65 -21.27
CA GLU A 84 2.87 -0.57 -20.28
C GLU A 84 2.49 0.80 -20.87
N ASP A 85 2.64 0.98 -22.19
CA ASP A 85 2.36 2.23 -22.89
C ASP A 85 0.89 2.67 -22.73
N ASN A 86 0.70 3.77 -21.99
CA ASN A 86 -0.61 4.37 -21.68
C ASN A 86 -1.63 3.38 -21.08
N HIS A 87 -1.17 2.35 -20.36
CA HIS A 87 -2.07 1.40 -19.73
C HIS A 87 -3.04 2.11 -18.75
N PRO A 88 -4.36 1.81 -18.74
CA PRO A 88 -5.32 2.47 -17.85
C PRO A 88 -4.97 2.35 -16.36
N ARG A 89 -4.27 1.27 -15.99
CA ARG A 89 -3.80 1.00 -14.63
C ARG A 89 -2.34 1.39 -14.39
N LEU A 90 -1.72 2.17 -15.28
CA LEU A 90 -0.32 2.56 -15.14
C LEU A 90 -0.06 3.27 -13.82
N SER A 91 -1.01 4.07 -13.33
CA SER A 91 -0.98 4.70 -12.01
C SER A 91 -1.58 3.79 -10.93
N CYS A 92 -1.09 2.55 -10.77
CA CYS A 92 -1.50 1.64 -9.70
C CYS A 92 -0.60 1.69 -8.46
N GLY A 93 0.46 2.50 -8.49
CA GLY A 93 1.38 2.68 -7.39
C GLY A 93 0.91 3.76 -6.42
N PHE A 94 1.26 3.60 -5.14
CA PHE A 94 1.08 4.62 -4.13
C PHE A 94 2.40 4.91 -3.41
N ARG A 95 2.56 6.17 -3.00
CA ARG A 95 3.60 6.64 -2.07
C ARG A 95 3.01 7.75 -1.22
N ILE A 96 2.79 7.47 0.05
CA ILE A 96 2.03 8.32 0.98
C ILE A 96 2.71 8.45 2.33
N ASN A 97 2.47 9.57 3.01
CA ASN A 97 3.00 9.84 4.35
C ASN A 97 1.87 9.86 5.38
N VAL A 98 1.85 8.86 6.26
CA VAL A 98 0.76 8.68 7.23
C VAL A 98 1.27 8.85 8.66
N PRO A 99 0.43 9.33 9.60
CA PRO A 99 0.79 9.33 11.01
C PRO A 99 1.18 7.92 11.46
N PHE A 100 2.30 7.81 12.17
CA PHE A 100 2.77 6.53 12.67
C PHE A 100 1.80 5.98 13.72
N SER A 101 1.47 4.71 13.58
CA SER A 101 0.90 3.87 14.63
C SER A 101 1.68 2.56 14.65
N SER A 102 1.71 1.88 15.80
CA SER A 102 2.22 0.51 15.93
C SER A 102 1.43 -0.47 15.05
N LYS A 103 0.20 -0.13 14.68
CA LYS A 103 -0.64 -0.92 13.77
C LYS A 103 -1.26 -0.04 12.69
N ILE A 104 -1.04 -0.40 11.43
CA ILE A 104 -1.65 0.26 10.27
C ILE A 104 -2.30 -0.81 9.39
N THR A 105 -3.58 -0.65 9.05
CA THR A 105 -4.27 -1.54 8.11
C THR A 105 -4.36 -0.87 6.74
N LEU A 106 -3.93 -1.57 5.69
CA LEU A 106 -4.11 -1.14 4.30
C LEU A 106 -5.35 -1.79 3.73
N GLY A 107 -6.10 -1.03 2.94
CA GLY A 107 -7.29 -1.49 2.24
C GLY A 107 -7.39 -0.91 0.84
N LEU A 108 -8.20 -1.54 0.03
CA LEU A 108 -8.74 -1.00 -1.21
C LEU A 108 -10.04 -0.26 -0.90
N GLU A 109 -10.14 1.01 -1.26
CA GLU A 109 -11.44 1.69 -1.33
C GLU A 109 -11.89 1.76 -2.79
N SER A 110 -13.13 1.31 -3.04
CA SER A 110 -13.86 1.61 -4.27
C SER A 110 -15.34 1.78 -3.98
N ASP A 111 -15.97 2.74 -4.65
CA ASP A 111 -17.38 3.11 -4.50
C ASP A 111 -17.84 3.28 -3.04
N GLY A 112 -16.96 3.81 -2.18
CA GLY A 112 -17.22 4.06 -0.76
C GLY A 112 -17.14 2.82 0.15
N LEU A 113 -16.84 1.64 -0.40
CA LEU A 113 -16.60 0.41 0.34
C LEU A 113 -15.10 0.19 0.50
N ILE A 114 -14.69 -0.32 1.67
CA ILE A 114 -13.28 -0.63 1.96
C ILE A 114 -13.10 -2.12 2.18
N THR A 115 -12.28 -2.74 1.35
CA THR A 115 -11.77 -4.11 1.52
C THR A 115 -10.40 -4.04 2.18
N TRP A 116 -10.30 -4.48 3.44
CA TRP A 116 -9.03 -4.51 4.18
C TRP A 116 -8.14 -5.65 3.70
N LEU A 117 -6.92 -5.34 3.29
CA LEU A 117 -6.01 -6.26 2.60
C LEU A 117 -4.97 -6.88 3.53
N THR A 118 -4.34 -6.05 4.36
CA THR A 118 -3.22 -6.48 5.20
C THR A 118 -3.00 -5.53 6.37
N GLU A 119 -2.48 -6.06 7.46
CA GLU A 119 -2.05 -5.30 8.62
C GLU A 119 -0.53 -5.18 8.67
N LEU A 120 -0.06 -3.97 8.92
CA LEU A 120 1.33 -3.64 9.19
C LEU A 120 1.50 -3.45 10.69
N ASN A 121 2.22 -4.37 11.30
CA ASN A 121 2.54 -4.32 12.72
C ASN A 121 4.00 -3.90 12.87
N PHE A 122 4.20 -2.76 13.53
CA PHE A 122 5.49 -2.14 13.75
C PHE A 122 5.91 -2.32 15.21
N SER A 123 7.04 -3.00 15.43
CA SER A 123 7.63 -3.19 16.76
C SER A 123 9.03 -2.57 16.82
N PRO A 124 9.48 -2.06 17.98
CA PRO A 124 10.87 -1.64 18.16
C PRO A 124 11.83 -2.78 17.80
N ALA A 125 12.85 -2.47 17.01
CA ALA A 125 13.89 -3.42 16.60
C ALA A 125 15.09 -3.42 17.56
#